data_AF-A0A817MLR8-F1
#
_entry.id   AF-A0A817MLR8-F1
#
_cell.length_a   1.000
_cell.length_b   1.000
_cell.length_c   1.000
_cell.angle_alpha   90.00
_cell.angle_beta   90.00
_cell.angle_gamma   90.00
#
_symmetry.space_group_name_H-M   'P 1'
#
loop_
_entity.id
_entity.type
_entity.pdbx_description
1 polymer ?
#
loop_
_entity_poly.entity_id
_entity_poly.type
_entity_poly.pdbx_seq_one_letter_code
_entity_poly.pdbx_strand_id
1 'polypeptide(L)'
;MASAKTEHRILVLGSPYSGRTTLIKTICGGNIQYETVPGMQYEQIKCLDNDLTFIETAGFKTNEIQELIRNDLFQIHAIWLVLNYEFDIDDNELKTLTMLLYLPSFIILNHADLLQTFFHCRQEFEKDIKHFDDANQNNLPVYLQSSSILMAQR
;
A
#
# COMPACT_ATOMS: atom_id res chain seq x y z
N MET A 1 -0.68 16.93 -38.37
CA MET A 1 -0.03 15.78 -37.72
C MET A 1 -0.30 15.91 -36.23
N ALA A 2 -1.14 15.04 -35.66
CA ALA A 2 -1.35 15.03 -34.22
C ALA A 2 -0.03 14.62 -33.57
N SER A 3 0.52 15.46 -32.69
CA SER A 3 1.64 15.10 -31.84
C SER A 3 1.19 13.88 -31.03
N ALA A 4 1.91 12.76 -31.15
CA ALA A 4 1.67 11.60 -30.32
C ALA A 4 1.90 12.03 -28.87
N LYS A 5 0.80 12.15 -28.13
CA LYS A 5 0.83 12.52 -26.72
C LYS A 5 1.63 11.43 -26.00
N THR A 6 2.72 11.82 -25.34
CA THR A 6 3.62 10.87 -24.67
C THR A 6 2.94 10.32 -23.42
N GLU A 7 2.48 9.08 -23.51
CA GLU A 7 1.88 8.33 -22.40
C GLU A 7 2.97 7.92 -21.40
N HIS A 8 2.83 8.35 -20.15
CA HIS A 8 3.67 7.94 -19.04
C HIS A 8 3.12 6.66 -18.40
N ARG A 9 3.97 5.66 -18.29
CA ARG A 9 3.59 4.32 -17.83
C ARG A 9 4.22 4.00 -16.49
N ILE A 10 3.38 3.69 -15.51
CA ILE A 10 3.78 3.46 -14.12
C ILE A 10 3.50 2.00 -13.76
N LEU A 11 4.53 1.26 -13.38
CA LEU A 11 4.37 -0.09 -12.85
C LEU A 11 3.95 -0.01 -11.37
N VAL A 12 2.81 -0.60 -11.02
CA VAL A 12 2.28 -0.57 -9.65
C VAL A 12 2.39 -1.96 -9.01
N LEU A 13 3.25 -2.04 -8.01
CA LEU A 13 3.57 -3.23 -7.25
C LEU A 13 2.99 -3.11 -5.84
N GLY A 14 2.55 -4.22 -5.27
CA GLY A 14 1.91 -4.24 -3.95
C GLY A 14 1.35 -5.61 -3.65
N SER A 15 1.23 -5.93 -2.37
CA SER A 15 0.67 -7.19 -1.92
C SER A 15 -0.82 -7.25 -2.23
N PRO A 16 -1.45 -8.43 -2.23
CA PRO A 16 -2.91 -8.53 -2.25
C PRO A 16 -3.52 -7.59 -1.18
N TYR A 17 -4.60 -6.90 -1.53
CA TYR A 17 -5.30 -5.97 -0.62
C TYR A 17 -4.50 -4.74 -0.16
N SER A 18 -3.38 -4.42 -0.82
CA SER A 18 -2.65 -3.16 -0.60
C SER A 18 -3.38 -1.89 -1.07
N GLY A 19 -4.56 -2.04 -1.68
CA GLY A 19 -5.40 -0.92 -2.13
C GLY A 19 -4.91 -0.23 -3.42
N ARG A 20 -4.01 -0.87 -4.19
CA ARG A 20 -3.49 -0.38 -5.47
C ARG A 20 -4.56 0.08 -6.46
N THR A 21 -5.50 -0.79 -6.82
CA THR A 21 -6.59 -0.42 -7.74
C THR A 21 -7.41 0.78 -7.23
N THR A 22 -7.66 0.85 -5.91
CA THR A 22 -8.38 1.98 -5.29
C THR A 22 -7.58 3.27 -5.37
N LEU A 23 -6.27 3.20 -5.11
CA LEU A 23 -5.34 4.32 -5.24
C LEU A 23 -5.32 4.84 -6.69
N ILE A 24 -5.17 3.95 -7.66
CA ILE A 24 -5.16 4.28 -9.10
C ILE A 24 -6.48 4.97 -9.49
N LYS A 25 -7.63 4.40 -9.10
CA LYS A 25 -8.95 4.99 -9.36
C LYS A 25 -9.08 6.39 -8.78
N THR A 26 -8.60 6.59 -7.56
CA THR A 26 -8.63 7.89 -6.88
C THR A 26 -7.80 8.93 -7.65
N ILE A 27 -6.60 8.55 -8.11
CA ILE A 27 -5.71 9.43 -8.87
C ILE A 27 -6.29 9.78 -10.25
N CYS A 28 -6.89 8.81 -10.93
CA CYS A 28 -7.54 9.06 -12.23
C CYS A 28 -8.91 9.74 -12.11
N GLY A 29 -9.38 10.11 -10.90
CA GLY A 29 -10.71 10.69 -10.72
C GLY A 29 -11.88 9.76 -11.08
N GLY A 30 -11.65 8.44 -11.10
CA GLY A 30 -12.63 7.42 -11.49
C GLY A 30 -12.81 7.23 -13.00
N ASN A 31 -12.21 8.08 -13.84
CA ASN A 31 -12.33 7.99 -15.30
C ASN A 31 -11.22 7.11 -15.89
N ILE A 32 -11.41 5.79 -15.84
CA ILE A 32 -10.41 4.79 -16.23
C ILE A 32 -10.90 3.83 -17.31
N GLN A 33 -9.96 3.32 -18.09
CA GLN A 33 -10.18 2.23 -19.02
C GLN A 33 -9.25 1.06 -18.68
N TYR A 34 -9.83 -0.13 -18.56
CA TYR A 34 -9.09 -1.37 -18.39
C TYR A 34 -8.71 -1.96 -19.74
N GLU A 35 -7.45 -2.37 -19.88
CA GLU A 35 -6.95 -3.13 -21.01
C GLU A 35 -6.24 -4.39 -20.52
N THR A 36 -6.83 -5.54 -20.85
CA THR A 36 -6.19 -6.84 -20.61
C THR A 36 -5.22 -7.12 -21.74
N VAL A 37 -3.97 -7.41 -21.41
CA VAL A 37 -2.98 -7.86 -22.40
C VAL A 37 -3.08 -9.38 -22.54
N PRO A 38 -3.40 -9.92 -23.72
CA PRO A 38 -3.49 -11.37 -23.91
C PRO A 38 -2.19 -12.08 -23.53
N GLY A 39 -2.31 -13.14 -22.72
CA GLY A 39 -1.17 -13.96 -22.30
C GLY A 39 -0.36 -13.41 -21.11
N MET A 40 -0.80 -12.31 -20.50
CA MET A 40 -0.08 -11.64 -19.42
C MET A 40 -0.90 -11.58 -18.13
N GLN A 41 -0.24 -11.68 -16.97
CA GLN A 41 -0.88 -11.66 -15.63
C GLN A 41 -0.90 -10.27 -14.97
N TYR A 42 -1.04 -9.21 -15.76
CA TYR A 42 -1.21 -7.84 -15.26
C TYR A 42 -2.30 -7.12 -16.05
N GLU A 43 -2.84 -6.07 -15.44
CA GLU A 43 -3.85 -5.21 -16.03
C GLU A 43 -3.24 -3.86 -16.38
N GLN A 44 -3.58 -3.32 -17.55
CA GLN A 44 -3.31 -1.92 -17.86
C GLN A 44 -4.54 -1.09 -17.52
N ILE A 45 -4.32 -0.01 -16.78
CA ILE A 45 -5.36 0.93 -16.37
C ILE A 45 -4.97 2.31 -16.91
N LYS A 46 -5.67 2.76 -17.94
CA LYS A 46 -5.45 4.09 -18.53
C LYS A 46 -6.33 5.11 -17.82
N CYS A 47 -5.75 6.21 -17.33
CA CYS A 47 -6.55 7.36 -16.95
C CYS A 47 -6.97 8.09 -18.23
N LEU A 48 -8.27 8.32 -18.45
CA LEU A 48 -8.74 8.93 -19.71
C LEU A 48 -8.51 10.45 -19.76
N ASP A 49 -8.38 11.09 -18.60
CA ASP A 49 -8.25 12.56 -18.49
C ASP A 49 -6.79 13.04 -18.42
N ASN A 50 -5.81 12.14 -18.39
CA ASN A 50 -4.40 12.48 -18.33
C ASN A 50 -3.55 11.44 -19.07
N ASP A 51 -2.25 11.71 -19.22
CA ASP A 51 -1.36 10.84 -20.00
C ASP A 51 -0.74 9.72 -19.16
N LEU A 52 -1.45 9.22 -18.13
CA LEU A 52 -0.97 8.16 -17.26
C LEU A 52 -1.63 6.82 -17.58
N THR A 53 -0.78 5.81 -17.65
CA THR A 53 -1.20 4.41 -17.73
C THR A 53 -0.51 3.62 -16.64
N PHE A 54 -1.29 2.95 -15.83
CA PHE A 54 -0.81 2.11 -14.75
C PHE A 54 -0.77 0.66 -15.20
N ILE A 55 0.30 -0.04 -14.86
CA ILE A 55 0.47 -1.47 -15.08
C ILE A 55 0.37 -2.13 -13.70
N GLU A 56 -0.77 -2.73 -13.38
CA GLU A 56 -1.04 -3.34 -12.08
C GLU A 56 -0.79 -4.85 -12.13
N THR A 57 0.10 -5.35 -11.28
CA THR A 57 0.40 -6.79 -11.18
C THR A 57 -0.52 -7.49 -10.18
N ALA A 58 -0.73 -8.80 -10.30
CA ALA A 58 -1.47 -9.58 -9.30
C ALA A 58 -0.66 -9.89 -8.00
N GLY A 59 0.33 -9.08 -7.64
CA GLY A 59 1.16 -9.23 -6.43
C GLY A 59 2.67 -9.10 -6.69
N PHE A 60 3.47 -9.54 -5.71
CA PHE A 60 4.94 -9.58 -5.79
C PHE A 60 5.46 -10.93 -6.27
N LYS A 61 5.52 -11.10 -7.59
CA LYS A 61 6.25 -12.21 -8.19
C LYS A 61 7.50 -11.67 -8.87
N THR A 62 8.61 -11.74 -8.15
CA THR A 62 9.89 -11.12 -8.53
C THR A 62 10.33 -11.43 -9.97
N ASN A 63 10.18 -12.68 -10.42
CA ASN A 63 10.54 -13.08 -11.78
C ASN A 63 9.66 -12.39 -12.85
N GLU A 64 8.35 -12.35 -12.63
CA GLU A 64 7.40 -11.70 -13.55
C GLU A 64 7.65 -10.18 -13.61
N ILE A 65 8.01 -9.57 -12.48
CA ILE A 65 8.38 -8.14 -12.40
C ILE A 65 9.67 -7.86 -13.20
N GLN A 66 10.69 -8.72 -13.09
CA GLN A 66 11.91 -8.56 -13.89
C GLN A 66 11.64 -8.68 -15.39
N GLU A 67 10.81 -9.65 -15.79
CA GLU A 67 10.41 -9.81 -17.19
C GLU A 67 9.64 -8.59 -17.70
N LEU A 68 8.72 -8.05 -16.90
CA LEU A 68 7.99 -6.81 -17.19
C LEU A 68 8.92 -5.61 -17.39
N ILE A 69 9.88 -5.41 -16.47
CA ILE A 69 10.83 -4.28 -16.54
C ILE A 69 11.75 -4.39 -17.76
N ARG A 70 12.15 -5.61 -18.14
CA ARG A 70 13.00 -5.86 -19.32
C ARG A 70 12.23 -5.83 -20.63
N ASN A 71 10.90 -5.86 -20.59
CA ASN A 71 10.08 -5.92 -21.79
C ASN A 71 9.87 -4.51 -22.35
N ASP A 72 10.57 -4.22 -23.44
CA ASP A 72 10.51 -2.92 -24.15
C ASP A 72 9.09 -2.55 -24.63
N LEU A 73 8.16 -3.51 -24.74
CA LEU A 73 6.76 -3.24 -25.13
C LEU A 73 6.04 -2.30 -24.15
N PHE A 74 6.46 -2.30 -22.88
CA PHE A 74 5.79 -1.51 -21.84
C PHE A 74 6.40 -0.16 -21.60
N GLN A 75 7.68 0.06 -21.91
CA GLN A 75 8.41 1.31 -21.62
C GLN A 75 8.00 1.92 -20.26
N ILE A 76 8.38 1.24 -19.17
CA ILE A 76 8.03 1.69 -17.81
C ILE A 76 8.86 2.91 -17.46
N HIS A 77 8.18 3.98 -17.03
CA HIS A 77 8.80 5.27 -16.70
C HIS A 77 9.04 5.44 -15.20
N ALA A 78 8.23 4.80 -14.37
CA ALA A 78 8.38 4.81 -12.92
C ALA A 78 7.78 3.54 -12.30
N ILE A 79 8.22 3.22 -11.08
CA ILE A 79 7.68 2.12 -10.29
C ILE A 79 7.07 2.68 -9.00
N TRP A 80 5.86 2.26 -8.68
CA TRP A 80 5.21 2.53 -7.41
C TRP A 80 5.11 1.25 -6.60
N LEU A 81 5.68 1.26 -5.41
CA LEU A 81 5.57 0.22 -4.42
C LEU A 81 4.54 0.61 -3.38
N VAL A 82 3.36 0.00 -3.44
CA VAL A 82 2.25 0.25 -2.52
C VAL A 82 2.31 -0.78 -1.40
N LEU A 83 2.62 -0.30 -0.19
CA LEU A 83 2.65 -1.09 1.02
C LEU A 83 1.39 -0.80 1.83
N ASN A 84 0.79 -1.83 2.39
CA ASN A 84 -0.30 -1.66 3.34
C ASN A 84 0.30 -1.49 4.73
N TYR A 85 0.00 -0.37 5.38
CA TYR A 85 0.50 -0.09 6.73
C TYR A 85 0.12 -1.17 7.77
N GLU A 86 -1.02 -1.83 7.60
CA GLU A 86 -1.51 -2.82 8.57
C GLU A 86 -0.70 -4.12 8.60
N PHE A 87 0.12 -4.37 7.57
CA PHE A 87 0.87 -5.61 7.43
C PHE A 87 2.37 -5.34 7.47
N ASP A 88 3.11 -6.29 8.03
CA ASP A 88 4.56 -6.28 7.96
C ASP A 88 5.04 -6.45 6.52
N ILE A 89 6.20 -5.84 6.25
CA ILE A 89 6.85 -5.94 4.94
C ILE A 89 7.36 -7.38 4.76
N ASP A 90 6.89 -8.06 3.72
CA ASP A 90 7.30 -9.44 3.47
C ASP A 90 8.64 -9.56 2.71
N ASP A 91 9.22 -10.76 2.68
CA ASP A 91 10.51 -11.00 2.00
C ASP A 91 10.45 -10.70 0.49
N ASN A 92 9.29 -10.85 -0.16
CA ASN A 92 9.14 -10.59 -1.59
C ASN A 92 9.06 -9.08 -1.86
N GLU A 93 8.43 -8.31 -0.98
CA GLU A 93 8.45 -6.85 -0.96
C GLU A 93 9.87 -6.32 -0.77
N LEU A 94 10.61 -6.87 0.20
CA LEU A 94 12.00 -6.50 0.46
C LEU A 94 12.91 -6.83 -0.72
N LYS A 95 12.76 -8.01 -1.34
CA LYS A 95 13.48 -8.35 -2.58
C LYS A 95 13.12 -7.42 -3.72
N THR A 96 11.85 -7.07 -3.86
CA THR A 96 11.39 -6.14 -4.90
C THR A 96 12.02 -4.76 -4.70
N LEU A 97 12.07 -4.25 -3.47
CA LEU A 97 12.75 -2.99 -3.12
C LEU A 97 14.20 -2.95 -3.61
N THR A 98 14.95 -4.05 -3.46
CA THR A 98 16.33 -4.12 -3.94
C THR A 98 16.47 -4.08 -5.46
N MET A 99 15.42 -4.46 -6.20
CA MET A 99 15.39 -4.38 -7.67
C MET A 99 15.05 -3.00 -8.22
N LEU A 100 14.48 -2.11 -7.40
CA LEU A 100 13.98 -0.79 -7.81
C LEU A 100 15.08 0.22 -8.18
N LEU A 101 16.36 -0.15 -8.12
CA LEU A 101 17.49 0.76 -8.28
C LEU A 101 17.67 1.32 -9.71
N TYR A 102 17.00 0.74 -10.71
CA TYR A 102 17.21 1.07 -12.12
C TYR A 102 16.17 2.03 -12.72
N LEU A 103 15.06 2.29 -12.01
CA LEU A 103 13.99 3.17 -12.46
C LEU A 103 13.56 4.11 -11.33
N PRO A 104 13.06 5.32 -11.65
CA PRO A 104 12.45 6.20 -10.65
C PRO A 104 11.37 5.45 -9.87
N SER A 105 11.55 5.36 -8.55
CA SER A 105 10.73 4.50 -7.71
C SER A 105 10.16 5.26 -6.52
N PHE A 106 8.88 5.04 -6.23
CA PHE A 106 8.15 5.67 -5.12
C PHE A 106 7.62 4.58 -4.19
N ILE A 107 7.78 4.77 -2.89
CA ILE A 107 7.14 3.94 -1.87
C ILE A 107 5.92 4.68 -1.37
N ILE A 108 4.76 4.04 -1.45
CA ILE A 108 3.47 4.59 -1.05
C ILE A 108 2.95 3.75 0.11
N LEU A 109 2.83 4.38 1.28
CA LEU A 109 2.19 3.78 2.45
C LEU A 109 0.69 4.04 2.37
N ASN A 110 -0.07 2.99 2.08
CA ASN A 110 -1.53 3.06 2.01
C ASN A 110 -2.18 2.70 3.34
N HIS A 111 -3.45 3.07 3.51
CA HIS A 111 -4.23 2.92 4.74
C HIS A 111 -3.65 3.66 5.96
N ALA A 112 -2.89 4.73 5.72
CA ALA A 112 -2.29 5.54 6.79
C ALA A 112 -3.33 6.30 7.63
N ASP A 113 -4.58 6.38 7.21
CA ASP A 113 -5.71 6.86 8.00
C ASP A 113 -6.02 5.95 9.21
N LEU A 114 -5.71 4.65 9.11
CA LEU A 114 -5.88 3.71 10.22
C LEU A 114 -4.90 3.97 11.37
N LEU A 115 -3.70 4.50 11.07
CA LEU A 115 -2.75 4.96 12.10
C LEU A 115 -3.37 6.04 12.98
N GLN A 116 -4.03 7.02 12.36
CA GLN A 116 -4.63 8.14 13.09
C GLN A 116 -5.75 7.64 14.01
N THR A 117 -6.56 6.70 13.50
CA THR A 117 -7.61 6.05 14.27
C THR A 117 -7.04 5.26 15.44
N PHE A 118 -5.96 4.49 15.22
CA PHE A 118 -5.28 3.75 16.28
C PHE A 118 -4.73 4.67 17.38
N PHE A 119 -4.05 5.74 17.01
CA PHE A 119 -3.53 6.71 17.99
C PHE A 119 -4.65 7.38 18.77
N HIS A 120 -5.76 7.70 18.10
CA HIS A 120 -6.92 8.31 18.74
C HIS A 120 -7.59 7.36 19.74
N CYS A 121 -7.95 6.14 19.30
CA CYS A 121 -8.55 5.13 20.17
C CYS A 121 -7.64 4.75 21.35
N ARG A 122 -6.33 4.68 21.13
CA ARG A 122 -5.37 4.41 22.22
C ARG A 122 -5.39 5.53 23.26
N GLN A 123 -5.42 6.80 22.85
CA GLN A 123 -5.48 7.92 23.79
C GLN A 123 -6.80 7.94 24.58
N GLU A 124 -7.92 7.58 23.96
CA GLU A 124 -9.20 7.45 24.67
C GLU A 124 -9.16 6.31 25.67
N PHE A 125 -8.67 5.14 25.27
CA PHE A 125 -8.51 3.99 26.17
C PHE A 125 -7.57 4.28 27.35
N GLU A 126 -6.45 4.97 27.12
CA GLU A 126 -5.53 5.39 28.20
C GLU A 126 -6.18 6.41 29.16
N LYS A 127 -7.10 7.27 28.68
CA LYS A 127 -7.86 8.19 29.53
C LYS A 127 -8.89 7.46 30.38
N ASP A 128 -9.54 6.45 29.83
CA ASP A 128 -10.53 5.63 30.52
C ASP A 128 -9.88 4.79 31.63
N ILE A 129 -8.71 4.18 31.35
CA ILE A 129 -7.92 3.48 32.37
C ILE A 129 -7.55 4.43 33.52
N LYS A 130 -7.05 5.64 33.21
CA LYS A 130 -6.71 6.63 34.25
C LYS A 130 -7.92 7.04 35.09
N HIS A 131 -9.07 7.27 34.47
CA HIS A 131 -10.31 7.57 35.20
C HIS A 131 -10.74 6.40 36.11
N PHE A 132 -10.57 5.16 35.65
CA PHE A 132 -10.87 3.97 36.44
C PHE A 132 -9.93 3.82 37.64
N ASP A 133 -8.62 4.07 37.45
CA ASP A 133 -7.63 4.03 38.53
C ASP A 133 -7.86 5.14 39.56
N ASP A 134 -8.14 6.37 39.11
CA ASP A 134 -8.45 7.51 39.99
C ASP A 134 -9.77 7.29 40.78
N ALA A 135 -10.76 6.65 40.17
CA ALA A 135 -12.00 6.27 40.84
C ALA A 135 -11.79 5.18 41.92
N ASN A 136 -10.84 4.26 41.71
CA ASN A 136 -10.56 3.15 42.61
C ASN A 136 -9.53 3.45 43.71
N GLN A 137 -8.79 4.56 43.64
CA GLN A 137 -7.91 4.99 44.73
C GLN A 137 -8.66 5.35 46.03
N ASN A 138 -10.00 5.49 45.98
CA ASN A 138 -10.83 5.72 47.17
C ASN A 138 -11.44 4.45 47.80
N ASN A 139 -11.19 3.25 47.25
CA ASN A 139 -11.59 1.97 47.85
C ASN A 139 -10.69 0.84 47.36
N LEU A 140 -9.61 0.53 48.08
CA LEU A 140 -8.83 -0.70 47.86
C LEU A 140 -9.28 -1.77 48.86
N PRO A 141 -9.44 -3.02 48.38
CA PRO A 141 -8.29 -3.90 48.41
C PRO A 141 -7.86 -4.42 47.04
N VAL A 142 -6.54 -4.57 46.97
CA VAL A 142 -5.67 -5.09 45.92
C VAL A 142 -6.15 -6.45 45.41
N TYR A 143 -6.56 -6.55 44.13
CA TYR A 143 -6.37 -7.74 43.29
C TYR A 143 -6.56 -7.32 41.84
N LEU A 144 -5.46 -6.94 41.18
CA LEU A 144 -5.16 -7.20 39.78
C LEU A 144 -3.72 -6.75 39.58
N GLN A 145 -2.80 -7.67 39.90
CA GLN A 145 -1.43 -7.55 39.45
C GLN A 145 -1.44 -7.51 37.92
N SER A 146 -1.10 -6.34 37.41
CA SER A 146 -0.49 -6.07 36.11
C SER A 146 0.31 -7.27 35.61
N SER A 147 -0.33 -8.10 34.80
CA SER A 147 0.34 -9.12 34.01
C SER A 147 -0.49 -9.39 32.76
N SER A 148 0.12 -9.08 31.61
CA SER A 148 -0.20 -9.67 30.31
C SER A 148 -1.38 -9.07 29.53
N ILE A 149 -1.25 -7.80 29.08
CA ILE A 149 -1.70 -7.50 27.72
C ILE A 149 -0.47 -7.68 26.82
N LEU A 150 -0.18 -8.97 26.60
CA LEU A 150 0.55 -9.41 25.42
C LEU A 150 -0.40 -9.13 24.24
N MET A 151 -0.15 -8.06 23.48
CA MET A 151 -0.66 -7.97 22.12
C MET A 151 0.53 -7.88 21.18
N ALA A 152 0.85 -9.07 20.67
CA ALA A 152 1.62 -9.42 19.48
C ALA A 152 2.27 -8.25 18.73
N GLN A 153 3.56 -8.05 19.00
CA GLN A 153 4.52 -7.90 17.90
C GLN A 153 4.75 -9.31 17.35
N ARG A 154 4.31 -9.56 16.13
CA ARG A 154 4.83 -10.62 15.26
C ARG A 154 4.50 -10.31 13.82
#